data_AF-A0A3M1Z5J8-F1
#
_entry.id   AF-A0A3M1Z5J8-F1
#
_cell.length_a   1.000
_cell.length_b   1.000
_cell.length_c   1.000
_cell.angle_alpha   90.00
_cell.angle_beta   90.00
_cell.angle_gamma   90.00
#
_symmetry.space_group_name_H-M   'P 1'
#
loop_
_entity.id
_entity.type
_entity.pdbx_description
1 polymer ?
#
loop_
_entity_poly.entity_id
_entity_poly.type
_entity_poly.pdbx_seq_one_letter_code
_entity_poly.pdbx_strand_id
1 'polypeptide(L)'
;MLSLSLFCYRNKAGFETVPYQSSGDRRNNVQIGVGSSVWGGTPPPPIPERILDGIPGFMAWLALLFCIASAVAFPRFVLMIAAILAFYSAIRFLLAGIANSMGLRYIREWEAIDWHQRYLENRDETSIPWEAVHHVVIIPNYKEPLPILKRTLDNLARQHCASQQMTVVLAMEATEEECVEKAEHLRSIYKHQFTNFYYTVHPSGLPGEMRGKSANEAWAVKWVKRKLVDERGYNIDYMTVTTMDADTYWHAQYFAALTYHFATNPNRYERFWQAPIRYHGNIWEINPLMRLVNTYSTAFELAYLAAPWWLPMPISSYSLSMKLMEN
;
A
#
# COMPACT_ATOMS: atom_id res chain seq x y z
N MET A 1 26.15 17.26 -5.55
CA MET A 1 26.04 16.30 -4.43
C MET A 1 24.70 16.52 -3.71
N LEU A 2 23.57 16.37 -4.42
CA LEU A 2 22.21 16.54 -3.93
C LEU A 2 21.51 15.17 -4.07
N SER A 3 21.49 14.41 -2.98
CA SER A 3 20.81 13.12 -2.89
C SER A 3 19.31 13.35 -2.85
N LEU A 4 18.66 13.34 -4.03
CA LEU A 4 17.20 13.13 -4.15
C LEU A 4 16.90 11.68 -3.79
N SER A 5 16.78 11.46 -2.48
CA SER A 5 16.27 10.22 -1.92
C SER A 5 14.79 10.11 -2.26
N LEU A 6 14.39 9.06 -2.98
CA LEU A 6 13.06 8.49 -2.79
C LEU A 6 12.87 8.28 -1.28
N PHE A 7 11.70 8.67 -0.82
CA PHE A 7 11.35 8.81 0.58
C PHE A 7 11.50 7.47 1.32
N CYS A 8 12.23 7.52 2.43
CA CYS A 8 12.91 6.38 3.04
C CYS A 8 12.53 6.26 4.51
N TYR A 9 12.30 5.04 4.99
CA TYR A 9 12.13 4.74 6.41
C TYR A 9 12.86 3.46 6.79
N ARG A 10 13.48 3.46 7.98
CA ARG A 10 14.12 2.32 8.62
C ARG A 10 13.21 1.81 9.74
N ASN A 11 12.74 0.58 9.66
CA ASN A 11 11.89 0.01 10.70
C ASN A 11 12.72 -0.51 11.88
N LYS A 12 12.51 0.06 13.08
CA LYS A 12 12.95 -0.48 14.37
C LYS A 12 11.74 -0.58 15.28
N ALA A 13 10.94 -1.62 15.10
CA ALA A 13 9.94 -2.00 16.09
C ALA A 13 9.78 -3.52 16.06
N GLY A 14 10.35 -4.19 17.07
CA GLY A 14 9.96 -5.55 17.41
C GLY A 14 8.56 -5.49 18.00
N PHE A 15 7.57 -5.97 17.25
CA PHE A 15 6.23 -6.18 17.76
C PHE A 15 6.16 -7.59 18.33
N GLU A 16 6.10 -7.70 19.66
CA GLU A 16 5.58 -8.91 20.30
C GLU A 16 4.10 -9.04 19.92
N THR A 17 3.79 -10.07 19.14
CA THR A 17 2.43 -10.40 18.73
C THR A 17 1.66 -10.91 19.95
N VAL A 18 0.73 -10.11 20.46
CA VAL A 18 -0.29 -10.57 21.42
C VAL A 18 -1.34 -11.36 20.61
N PRO A 19 -1.56 -12.66 20.89
CA PRO A 19 -2.54 -13.44 20.14
C PRO A 19 -3.96 -13.00 20.50
N TYR A 20 -4.65 -12.39 19.54
CA TYR A 20 -6.09 -12.18 19.60
C TYR A 20 -6.79 -13.48 19.23
N GLN A 21 -7.29 -14.22 20.21
CA GLN A 21 -8.14 -15.40 19.99
C GLN A 21 -9.60 -14.96 19.86
N SER A 22 -10.07 -14.81 18.62
CA SER A 22 -11.51 -14.84 18.32
C SER A 22 -11.91 -16.30 18.13
N SER A 23 -12.18 -17.01 19.22
CA SER A 23 -12.91 -18.28 19.19
C SER A 23 -14.36 -18.00 19.56
N GLY A 24 -15.19 -17.73 18.56
CA GLY A 24 -16.61 -17.45 18.83
C GLY A 24 -17.42 -17.35 17.56
N ASP A 25 -18.44 -18.18 17.48
CA ASP A 25 -19.48 -18.14 16.46
C ASP A 25 -20.03 -16.72 16.33
N ARG A 26 -20.28 -16.30 15.08
CA ARG A 26 -20.19 -14.92 14.58
C ARG A 26 -21.34 -13.99 14.99
N ARG A 27 -21.94 -14.18 16.17
CA ARG A 27 -23.04 -13.35 16.68
C ARG A 27 -22.98 -13.24 18.20
N ASN A 28 -22.40 -12.13 18.69
CA ASN A 28 -22.88 -11.32 19.83
C ASN A 28 -21.88 -11.02 20.96
N ASN A 29 -20.68 -11.61 21.03
CA ASN A 29 -19.91 -11.58 22.28
C ASN A 29 -18.38 -11.46 22.07
N VAL A 30 -17.76 -10.40 22.60
CA VAL A 30 -16.29 -10.28 22.72
C VAL A 30 -15.86 -10.70 24.11
N GLN A 31 -14.94 -11.68 24.19
CA GLN A 31 -14.22 -12.00 25.42
C GLN A 31 -12.88 -11.25 25.44
N ILE A 32 -12.75 -10.28 26.35
CA ILE A 32 -11.45 -9.69 26.67
C ILE A 32 -10.85 -10.54 27.80
N GLY A 33 -10.04 -11.53 27.42
CA GLY A 33 -9.30 -12.38 28.35
C GLY A 33 -7.81 -12.04 28.33
N VAL A 34 -7.28 -11.57 29.45
CA VAL A 34 -5.83 -11.59 29.71
C VAL A 34 -5.44 -13.05 29.95
N GLY A 35 -4.27 -13.45 29.43
CA GLY A 35 -3.79 -14.83 29.37
C GLY A 35 -4.02 -15.67 30.64
N SER A 36 -4.21 -16.98 30.40
CA SER A 36 -4.31 -18.09 31.37
C SER A 36 -4.05 -17.70 32.83
N SER A 37 -5.13 -17.46 33.59
CA SER A 37 -5.03 -17.41 35.04
C SER A 37 -4.64 -18.79 35.54
N VAL A 38 -3.56 -18.87 36.32
CA VAL A 38 -3.09 -20.09 37.02
C VAL A 38 -4.15 -20.61 38.03
N TRP A 39 -5.19 -19.82 38.29
CA TRP A 39 -6.33 -20.16 39.11
C TRP A 39 -7.58 -20.28 38.22
N GLY A 40 -8.19 -21.46 38.22
CA GLY A 40 -9.39 -21.79 37.44
C GLY A 40 -10.61 -21.00 37.89
N GLY A 41 -10.71 -19.75 37.44
CA GLY A 41 -11.91 -18.93 37.49
C GLY A 41 -12.64 -18.97 36.15
N THR A 42 -13.97 -18.99 36.20
CA THR A 42 -14.83 -18.83 35.01
C THR A 42 -14.43 -17.57 34.22
N PRO A 43 -14.38 -17.61 32.89
CA PRO A 43 -14.05 -16.44 32.09
C PRO A 43 -15.06 -15.30 32.37
N PRO A 44 -14.62 -14.03 32.35
CA PRO A 44 -15.50 -12.89 32.58
C PRO A 44 -16.68 -12.91 31.60
N PRO A 45 -17.86 -12.42 32.00
CA PRO A 45 -19.03 -12.40 31.13
C PRO A 45 -18.70 -11.62 29.86
N PRO A 46 -19.03 -12.17 28.67
CA PRO A 46 -18.70 -11.51 27.42
C PRO A 46 -19.42 -10.16 27.32
N ILE A 47 -18.69 -9.14 26.87
CA ILE A 47 -19.27 -7.83 26.59
C ILE A 47 -19.94 -7.92 25.21
N PRO A 48 -21.22 -7.53 25.09
CA PRO A 48 -21.88 -7.47 23.79
C PRO A 48 -21.15 -6.52 22.83
N GLU A 49 -20.84 -6.98 21.61
CA GLU A 49 -20.16 -6.17 20.57
C GLU A 49 -20.84 -4.81 20.35
N ARG A 50 -22.18 -4.79 20.42
CA ARG A 50 -23.00 -3.58 20.27
C ARG A 50 -22.71 -2.49 21.29
N ILE A 51 -22.27 -2.84 22.50
CA ILE A 51 -21.91 -1.85 23.51
C ILE A 51 -20.57 -1.21 23.15
N LEU A 52 -19.60 -2.01 22.70
CA LEU A 52 -18.29 -1.52 22.24
C LEU A 52 -18.44 -0.66 20.98
N ASP A 53 -19.30 -1.07 20.04
CA ASP A 53 -19.62 -0.32 18.82
C ASP A 53 -20.31 1.02 19.12
N GLY A 54 -21.00 1.13 20.25
CA GLY A 54 -21.67 2.37 20.69
C GLY A 54 -20.72 3.41 21.29
N ILE A 55 -19.53 3.01 21.76
CA ILE A 55 -18.58 3.89 22.46
C ILE A 55 -18.15 5.07 21.56
N PRO A 56 -17.69 4.87 20.30
CA PRO A 56 -17.26 5.99 19.46
C PRO A 56 -18.38 6.98 19.19
N GLY A 57 -19.61 6.49 18.95
CA GLY A 57 -20.78 7.34 18.73
C GLY A 57 -21.13 8.16 19.98
N PHE A 58 -21.15 7.53 21.15
CA PHE A 58 -21.39 8.22 22.41
C PHE A 58 -20.32 9.28 22.69
N MET A 59 -19.03 8.95 22.51
CA MET A 59 -17.93 9.91 22.66
C MET A 59 -18.05 11.10 21.71
N ALA A 60 -18.48 10.86 20.46
CA ALA A 60 -18.70 11.93 19.49
C ALA A 60 -19.82 12.88 19.91
N TRP A 61 -20.97 12.35 20.36
CA TRP A 61 -22.06 13.17 20.87
C TRP A 61 -21.68 13.93 22.14
N LEU A 62 -20.96 13.29 23.06
CA LEU A 62 -20.45 13.93 24.27
C LEU A 62 -19.49 15.08 23.94
N ALA A 63 -18.55 14.86 23.02
CA ALA A 63 -17.61 15.89 22.57
C ALA A 63 -18.35 17.07 21.91
N LEU A 64 -19.37 16.79 21.08
CA LEU A 64 -20.18 17.83 20.45
C LEU A 64 -20.93 18.68 21.48
N LEU A 65 -21.62 18.03 22.43
CA LEU A 65 -22.32 18.73 23.50
C LEU A 65 -21.35 19.55 24.36
N PHE A 66 -20.17 19.00 24.66
CA PHE A 66 -19.12 19.71 25.37
C PHE A 66 -18.62 20.94 24.61
N CYS A 67 -18.42 20.85 23.29
CA CYS A 67 -18.05 21.98 22.44
C CYS A 67 -19.12 23.08 22.45
N ILE A 68 -20.40 22.71 22.33
CA ILE A 68 -21.52 23.67 22.37
C ILE A 68 -21.60 24.34 23.74
N ALA A 69 -21.56 23.57 24.83
CA ALA A 69 -21.59 24.10 26.18
C ALA A 69 -20.40 25.03 26.45
N SER A 70 -19.20 24.64 26.01
CA SER A 70 -17.98 25.46 26.15
C SER A 70 -18.05 26.74 25.32
N ALA A 71 -18.67 26.72 24.13
CA ALA A 71 -18.85 27.91 23.30
C ALA A 71 -19.79 28.93 23.96
N VAL A 72 -20.83 28.48 24.67
CA VAL A 72 -21.76 29.35 25.41
C VAL A 72 -21.13 29.85 26.72
N ALA A 73 -20.48 28.97 27.48
CA ALA A 73 -19.93 29.30 28.79
C ALA A 73 -18.62 30.11 28.71
N PHE A 74 -17.75 29.82 27.73
CA PHE A 74 -16.42 30.40 27.60
C PHE A 74 -16.12 30.84 26.15
N PRO A 75 -16.92 31.74 25.56
CA PRO A 75 -16.82 32.08 24.13
C PRO A 75 -15.44 32.60 23.72
N ARG A 76 -14.79 33.44 24.54
CA ARG A 76 -13.44 33.97 24.25
C ARG A 76 -12.37 32.87 24.20
N PHE A 77 -12.45 31.88 25.08
CA PHE A 77 -11.50 30.79 25.14
C PHE A 77 -11.64 29.86 23.93
N VAL A 78 -12.88 29.48 23.59
CA VAL A 78 -13.16 28.66 22.40
C VAL A 78 -12.75 29.37 21.12
N LEU A 79 -13.01 30.68 20.98
CA LEU A 79 -12.56 31.47 19.84
C LEU A 79 -11.03 31.52 19.74
N MET A 80 -10.30 31.63 20.85
CA MET A 80 -8.84 31.59 20.86
C MET A 80 -8.31 30.24 20.38
N ILE A 81 -8.88 29.12 20.86
CA ILE A 81 -8.52 27.77 20.38
C ILE A 81 -8.80 27.65 18.88
N ALA A 82 -9.97 28.08 18.43
CA ALA A 82 -10.35 28.05 17.01
C ALA A 82 -9.38 28.89 16.15
N ALA A 83 -8.96 30.06 16.64
CA ALA A 83 -8.00 30.91 15.94
C ALA A 83 -6.61 30.26 15.85
N ILE A 84 -6.11 29.64 16.93
CA ILE A 84 -4.83 28.91 16.92
C ILE A 84 -4.91 27.73 15.94
N LEU A 85 -6.00 26.96 15.96
CA LEU A 85 -6.20 25.83 15.05
C LEU A 85 -6.30 26.29 13.59
N ALA A 86 -6.99 27.41 13.34
CA ALA A 86 -7.10 28.01 12.01
C ALA A 86 -5.73 28.50 11.50
N PHE A 87 -4.94 29.15 12.36
CA PHE A 87 -3.59 29.59 12.02
C PHE A 87 -2.65 28.42 11.74
N TYR A 88 -2.67 27.40 12.60
CA TYR A 88 -1.93 26.15 12.37
C TYR A 88 -2.32 25.49 11.04
N SER A 89 -3.63 25.38 10.77
CA SER A 89 -4.16 24.83 9.53
C SER A 89 -3.69 25.65 8.32
N ALA A 90 -3.76 26.98 8.40
CA ALA A 90 -3.30 27.87 7.33
C ALA A 90 -1.82 27.67 6.99
N ILE A 91 -0.95 27.55 8.01
CA ILE A 91 0.47 27.22 7.80
C ILE A 91 0.61 25.85 7.15
N ARG A 92 -0.11 24.83 7.63
CA ARG A 92 -0.07 23.47 7.04
C ARG A 92 -0.48 23.47 5.57
N PHE A 93 -1.54 24.20 5.21
CA PHE A 93 -1.98 24.34 3.82
C PHE A 93 -0.98 25.10 2.95
N LEU A 94 -0.36 26.15 3.48
CA LEU A 94 0.70 26.87 2.78
C LEU A 94 1.89 25.96 2.46
N LEU A 95 2.37 25.20 3.46
CA LEU A 95 3.44 24.22 3.27
C LEU A 95 3.04 23.11 2.29
N ALA A 96 1.80 22.62 2.37
CA ALA A 96 1.26 21.65 1.42
C ALA A 96 1.27 22.20 -0.02
N GLY A 97 0.88 23.46 -0.22
CA GLY A 97 0.89 24.11 -1.53
C GLY A 97 2.30 24.25 -2.12
N ILE A 98 3.28 24.61 -1.29
CA ILE A 98 4.70 24.66 -1.68
C ILE A 98 5.18 23.26 -2.08
N ALA A 99 4.92 22.26 -1.24
CA ALA A 99 5.33 20.88 -1.51
C ALA A 99 4.67 20.29 -2.76
N ASN A 100 3.39 20.56 -3.00
CA ASN A 100 2.71 20.16 -4.23
C ASN A 100 3.38 20.78 -5.47
N SER A 101 3.75 22.07 -5.39
CA SER A 101 4.47 22.75 -6.47
C SER A 101 5.85 22.14 -6.74
N MET A 102 6.56 21.73 -5.69
CA MET A 102 7.81 20.97 -5.81
C MET A 102 7.58 19.59 -6.43
N GLY A 103 6.57 18.84 -5.98
CA GLY A 103 6.24 17.53 -6.51
C GLY A 103 5.87 17.58 -7.99
N LEU A 104 5.14 18.60 -8.43
CA LEU A 104 4.85 18.81 -9.86
C LEU A 104 6.10 19.08 -10.69
N ARG A 105 7.11 19.77 -10.12
CA ARG A 105 8.42 19.93 -10.77
C ARG A 105 9.16 18.61 -10.87
N TYR A 106 9.21 17.82 -9.79
CA TYR A 106 9.83 16.50 -9.80
C TYR A 106 9.19 15.56 -10.81
N ILE A 107 7.86 15.53 -10.93
CA ILE A 107 7.18 14.72 -11.95
C ILE A 107 7.70 15.07 -13.35
N ARG A 108 7.74 16.37 -13.70
CA ARG A 108 8.23 16.80 -15.02
C ARG A 108 9.69 16.45 -15.26
N GLU A 109 10.53 16.59 -14.24
CA GLU A 109 11.94 16.20 -14.32
C GLU A 109 12.07 14.68 -14.53
N TRP A 110 11.30 13.88 -13.79
CA TRP A 110 11.34 12.41 -13.82
C TRP A 110 10.79 11.82 -15.11
N GLU A 111 9.78 12.44 -15.71
CA GLU A 111 9.24 12.08 -17.02
C GLU A 111 10.26 12.31 -18.15
N ALA A 112 11.17 13.28 -17.99
CA ALA A 112 12.19 13.61 -18.98
C ALA A 112 13.46 12.74 -18.87
N ILE A 113 13.58 11.93 -17.81
CA ILE A 113 14.78 11.13 -17.55
C ILE A 113 14.71 9.81 -18.31
N ASP A 114 15.77 9.52 -19.07
CA ASP A 114 16.09 8.16 -19.49
C ASP A 114 16.74 7.41 -18.32
N TRP A 115 15.96 6.55 -17.68
CA TRP A 115 16.38 5.82 -16.48
C TRP A 115 17.50 4.82 -16.73
N HIS A 116 17.57 4.23 -17.94
CA HIS A 116 18.63 3.30 -18.28
C HIS A 116 19.94 4.05 -18.51
N GLN A 117 19.90 5.16 -19.26
CA GLN A 117 21.08 6.01 -19.42
C GLN A 117 21.58 6.55 -18.06
N ARG A 118 20.66 6.99 -17.20
CA ARG A 118 20.99 7.44 -15.85
C ARG A 118 21.59 6.33 -14.99
N TYR A 119 21.16 5.08 -15.15
CA TYR A 119 21.79 3.93 -14.51
C TYR A 119 23.24 3.76 -14.96
N LEU A 120 23.51 3.81 -16.26
CA LEU A 120 24.86 3.65 -16.80
C LEU A 120 25.83 4.72 -16.26
N GLU A 121 25.35 5.94 -16.05
CA GLU A 121 26.14 7.06 -15.53
C GLU A 121 26.41 6.98 -14.02
N ASN A 122 25.49 6.40 -13.24
CA ASN A 122 25.55 6.43 -11.77
C ASN A 122 25.86 5.07 -11.13
N ARG A 123 25.92 3.98 -11.90
CA ARG A 123 26.24 2.66 -11.36
C ARG A 123 27.69 2.61 -10.85
N ASP A 124 27.88 1.94 -9.74
CA ASP A 124 29.16 1.66 -9.11
C ASP A 124 29.34 0.14 -8.93
N GLU A 125 30.44 -0.28 -8.30
CA GLU A 125 30.73 -1.70 -8.03
C GLU A 125 29.71 -2.37 -7.10
N THR A 126 28.96 -1.59 -6.32
CA THR A 126 27.92 -2.10 -5.40
C THR A 126 26.54 -2.19 -6.05
N SER A 127 26.43 -1.72 -7.29
CA SER A 127 25.18 -1.67 -8.02
C SER A 127 24.82 -3.04 -8.58
N ILE A 128 23.53 -3.36 -8.57
CA ILE A 128 23.01 -4.58 -9.20
C ILE A 128 23.02 -4.37 -10.73
N PRO A 129 23.39 -5.37 -11.54
CA PRO A 129 23.22 -5.29 -12.99
C PRO A 129 21.76 -4.98 -13.36
N TRP A 130 21.54 -4.05 -14.29
CA TRP A 130 20.19 -3.61 -14.66
C TRP A 130 19.27 -4.77 -14.99
N GLU A 131 19.76 -5.71 -15.80
CA GLU A 131 19.04 -6.89 -16.30
C GLU A 131 18.81 -7.94 -15.22
N ALA A 132 19.55 -7.89 -14.11
CA ALA A 132 19.43 -8.84 -13.01
C ALA A 132 18.30 -8.48 -12.04
N VAL A 133 17.84 -7.23 -12.04
CA VAL A 133 16.70 -6.81 -11.22
C VAL A 133 15.44 -7.51 -11.71
N HIS A 134 14.71 -8.13 -10.78
CA HIS A 134 13.48 -8.85 -11.08
C HIS A 134 12.30 -8.24 -10.33
N HIS A 135 11.24 -7.87 -11.04
CA HIS A 135 10.04 -7.25 -10.51
C HIS A 135 8.95 -8.30 -10.32
N VAL A 136 8.56 -8.57 -9.08
CA VAL A 136 7.32 -9.30 -8.78
C VAL A 136 6.21 -8.28 -8.57
N VAL A 137 5.10 -8.44 -9.29
CA VAL A 137 3.91 -7.58 -9.16
C VAL A 137 2.75 -8.44 -8.70
N ILE A 138 2.23 -8.16 -7.51
CA ILE A 138 1.11 -8.87 -6.91
C ILE A 138 -0.15 -8.04 -7.12
N ILE A 139 -1.14 -8.66 -7.77
CA ILE A 139 -2.44 -8.05 -8.06
C ILE A 139 -3.48 -8.80 -7.23
N PRO A 140 -3.88 -8.29 -6.05
CA PRO A 140 -4.96 -8.85 -5.28
C PRO A 140 -6.27 -8.67 -6.05
N ASN A 141 -7.09 -9.72 -6.06
CA ASN A 141 -8.38 -9.71 -6.73
C ASN A 141 -9.44 -10.34 -5.82
N TYR A 142 -10.53 -9.61 -5.63
CA TYR A 142 -11.78 -10.16 -5.09
C TYR A 142 -12.97 -9.54 -5.81
N LYS A 143 -13.66 -10.35 -6.61
CA LYS A 143 -14.85 -9.96 -7.39
C LYS A 143 -14.62 -8.82 -8.39
N GLU A 144 -13.38 -8.55 -8.79
CA GLU A 144 -13.13 -7.52 -9.80
C GLU A 144 -13.60 -7.99 -11.18
N PRO A 145 -14.22 -7.09 -11.97
CA PRO A 145 -14.61 -7.39 -13.33
C PRO A 145 -13.40 -7.72 -14.22
N LEU A 146 -13.57 -8.72 -15.08
CA LEU A 146 -12.54 -9.13 -16.04
C LEU A 146 -12.00 -7.97 -16.92
N PRO A 147 -12.81 -6.99 -17.39
CA PRO A 147 -12.29 -5.85 -18.15
C PRO A 147 -11.32 -4.96 -17.36
N ILE A 148 -11.48 -4.83 -16.04
CA ILE A 148 -10.57 -4.05 -15.20
C ILE A 148 -9.22 -4.75 -15.13
N LEU A 149 -9.22 -6.05 -14.81
CA LEU A 149 -8.01 -6.86 -14.77
C LEU A 149 -7.27 -6.86 -16.12
N LYS A 150 -7.99 -6.99 -17.24
CA LYS A 150 -7.38 -6.93 -18.59
C LYS A 150 -6.71 -5.58 -18.84
N ARG A 151 -7.35 -4.47 -18.50
CA ARG A 151 -6.75 -3.13 -18.64
C ARG A 151 -5.49 -2.96 -17.80
N THR A 152 -5.49 -3.45 -16.58
CA THR A 152 -4.33 -3.43 -15.67
C THR A 152 -3.18 -4.30 -16.21
N LEU A 153 -3.48 -5.52 -16.66
CA LEU A 153 -2.50 -6.41 -17.26
C LEU A 153 -1.94 -5.87 -18.58
N ASP A 154 -2.77 -5.23 -19.41
CA ASP A 154 -2.33 -4.53 -20.62
C ASP A 154 -1.41 -3.34 -20.29
N ASN A 155 -1.66 -2.62 -19.20
CA ASN A 155 -0.77 -1.55 -18.73
C ASN A 155 0.59 -2.10 -18.27
N LEU A 156 0.58 -3.21 -17.53
CA LEU A 156 1.81 -3.89 -17.07
C LEU A 156 2.60 -4.49 -18.23
N ALA A 157 1.95 -5.11 -19.21
CA ALA A 157 2.62 -5.71 -20.37
C ALA A 157 3.34 -4.69 -21.25
N ARG A 158 2.94 -3.42 -21.19
CA ARG A 158 3.60 -2.30 -21.89
C ARG A 158 4.76 -1.68 -21.12
N GLN A 159 5.02 -2.12 -19.89
CA GLN A 159 6.12 -1.61 -19.08
C GLN A 159 7.48 -2.05 -19.65
N HIS A 160 8.51 -1.27 -19.33
CA HIS A 160 9.88 -1.59 -19.73
C HIS A 160 10.29 -2.98 -19.23
N CYS A 161 10.84 -3.80 -20.14
CA CYS A 161 11.31 -5.16 -19.87
C CYS A 161 10.30 -6.12 -19.19
N ALA A 162 8.98 -5.93 -19.40
CA ALA A 162 7.96 -6.79 -18.79
C ALA A 162 8.16 -8.28 -19.09
N SER A 163 8.51 -8.64 -20.32
CA SER A 163 8.72 -10.05 -20.71
C SER A 163 10.02 -10.66 -20.19
N GLN A 164 11.03 -9.84 -19.84
CA GLN A 164 12.33 -10.31 -19.38
C GLN A 164 12.55 -10.25 -17.86
N GLN A 165 11.94 -9.26 -17.19
CA GLN A 165 12.23 -8.95 -15.79
C GLN A 165 10.99 -8.89 -14.88
N MET A 166 9.78 -9.22 -15.36
CA MET A 166 8.56 -9.10 -14.58
C MET A 166 7.86 -10.45 -14.37
N THR A 167 7.61 -10.80 -13.11
CA THR A 167 6.66 -11.85 -12.72
C THR A 167 5.37 -11.19 -12.24
N VAL A 168 4.25 -11.51 -12.88
CA VAL A 168 2.92 -11.13 -12.39
C VAL A 168 2.30 -12.28 -11.60
N VAL A 169 1.73 -11.96 -10.44
CA VAL A 169 0.99 -12.91 -9.60
C VAL A 169 -0.40 -12.36 -9.32
N LEU A 170 -1.42 -13.03 -9.87
CA LEU A 170 -2.81 -12.74 -9.58
C LEU A 170 -3.22 -13.42 -8.26
N ALA A 171 -3.40 -12.65 -7.21
CA ALA A 171 -3.72 -13.16 -5.87
C ALA A 171 -5.25 -13.23 -5.69
N MET A 172 -5.82 -14.41 -5.91
CA MET A 172 -7.26 -14.69 -5.85
C MET A 172 -7.70 -15.12 -4.45
N GLU A 173 -8.96 -14.88 -4.10
CA GLU A 173 -9.56 -15.48 -2.90
C GLU A 173 -10.45 -16.69 -3.24
N ALA A 174 -10.34 -17.79 -2.49
CA ALA A 174 -11.13 -19.01 -2.69
C ALA A 174 -12.65 -18.81 -2.57
N THR A 175 -13.08 -17.72 -1.93
CA THR A 175 -14.50 -17.40 -1.73
C THR A 175 -15.12 -16.63 -2.90
N GLU A 176 -14.32 -16.26 -3.88
CA GLU A 176 -14.82 -15.77 -5.14
C GLU A 176 -15.19 -16.95 -6.04
N GLU A 177 -16.44 -16.98 -6.48
CA GLU A 177 -16.93 -17.95 -7.45
C GLU A 177 -16.12 -17.84 -8.75
N GLU A 178 -15.79 -19.00 -9.35
CA GLU A 178 -15.04 -19.07 -10.61
C GLU A 178 -13.64 -18.43 -10.57
N CYS A 179 -13.07 -18.19 -9.38
CA CYS A 179 -11.75 -17.55 -9.26
C CYS A 179 -10.65 -18.28 -10.05
N VAL A 180 -10.63 -19.62 -10.04
CA VAL A 180 -9.66 -20.42 -10.79
C VAL A 180 -9.86 -20.28 -12.31
N GLU A 181 -11.10 -20.35 -12.78
CA GLU A 181 -11.41 -20.21 -14.20
C GLU A 181 -11.03 -18.82 -14.71
N LYS A 182 -11.37 -17.77 -13.96
CA LYS A 182 -10.98 -16.39 -14.26
C LYS A 182 -9.45 -16.23 -14.34
N ALA A 183 -8.73 -16.79 -13.36
CA ALA A 183 -7.28 -16.71 -13.31
C ALA A 183 -6.61 -17.48 -14.46
N GLU A 184 -7.08 -18.68 -14.78
CA GLU A 184 -6.59 -19.47 -15.91
C GLU A 184 -6.90 -18.81 -17.26
N HIS A 185 -8.08 -18.21 -17.41
CA HIS A 185 -8.43 -17.44 -18.59
C HIS A 185 -7.43 -16.29 -18.81
N LEU A 186 -7.16 -15.48 -17.77
CA LEU A 186 -6.18 -14.40 -17.86
C LEU A 186 -4.76 -14.92 -18.10
N ARG A 187 -4.35 -16.00 -17.42
CA ARG A 187 -3.05 -16.63 -17.64
C ARG A 187 -2.88 -17.08 -19.09
N SER A 188 -3.92 -17.64 -19.72
CA SER A 188 -3.86 -18.08 -21.12
C SER A 188 -3.53 -16.95 -22.09
N ILE A 189 -3.98 -15.73 -21.79
CA ILE A 189 -3.79 -14.52 -22.63
C ILE A 189 -2.42 -13.88 -22.37
N TYR A 190 -1.99 -13.81 -21.10
CA TYR A 190 -0.84 -12.99 -20.69
C TYR A 190 0.44 -13.77 -20.37
N LYS A 191 0.41 -15.11 -20.32
CA LYS A 191 1.58 -15.94 -19.96
C LYS A 191 2.87 -15.68 -20.75
N HIS A 192 2.78 -15.14 -21.96
CA HIS A 192 3.92 -14.86 -22.84
C HIS A 192 4.31 -13.37 -22.88
N GLN A 193 3.56 -12.51 -22.17
CA GLN A 193 3.85 -11.07 -22.09
C GLN A 193 4.75 -10.70 -20.90
N PHE A 194 4.93 -11.65 -19.97
CA PHE A 194 5.72 -11.50 -18.76
C PHE A 194 6.74 -12.62 -18.65
N THR A 195 7.81 -12.43 -17.86
CA THR A 195 8.77 -13.50 -17.56
C THR A 195 8.06 -14.70 -16.96
N ASN A 196 7.16 -14.43 -16.02
CA ASN A 196 6.26 -15.43 -15.47
C ASN A 196 4.88 -14.81 -15.22
N PHE A 197 3.84 -15.62 -15.42
CA PHE A 197 2.48 -15.28 -15.00
C PHE A 197 1.95 -16.42 -14.14
N TYR A 198 1.67 -16.12 -12.87
CA TYR A 198 1.10 -17.05 -11.91
C TYR A 198 -0.20 -16.51 -11.34
N TYR A 199 -0.93 -17.39 -10.67
CA TYR A 199 -1.97 -17.01 -9.74
C TYR A 199 -1.85 -17.85 -8.46
N THR A 200 -2.35 -17.29 -7.38
CA THR A 200 -2.49 -17.99 -6.10
C THR A 200 -3.94 -17.92 -5.67
N VAL A 201 -4.38 -18.91 -4.91
CA VAL A 201 -5.72 -18.89 -4.29
C VAL A 201 -5.52 -18.90 -2.78
N HIS A 202 -5.92 -17.82 -2.12
CA HIS A 202 -5.94 -17.71 -0.66
C HIS A 202 -7.13 -18.49 -0.10
N PRO A 203 -6.91 -19.52 0.73
CA PRO A 203 -7.98 -20.34 1.27
C PRO A 203 -8.79 -19.59 2.34
N SER A 204 -10.06 -19.94 2.48
CA SER A 204 -10.91 -19.37 3.53
C SER A 204 -10.77 -20.10 4.86
N GLY A 205 -10.80 -19.37 5.97
CA GLY A 205 -10.93 -19.95 7.31
C GLY A 205 -9.62 -20.43 7.94
N LEU A 206 -8.49 -19.81 7.59
CA LEU A 206 -7.23 -20.09 8.26
C LEU A 206 -7.29 -19.66 9.75
N PRO A 207 -6.89 -20.54 10.69
CA PRO A 207 -6.95 -20.23 12.13
C PRO A 207 -6.09 -19.00 12.48
N GLY A 208 -6.68 -18.02 13.16
CA GLY A 208 -5.99 -16.83 13.63
C GLY A 208 -5.68 -15.77 12.57
N GLU A 209 -6.12 -15.96 11.32
CA GLU A 209 -5.91 -14.99 10.25
C GLU A 209 -7.17 -14.13 10.04
N MET A 210 -7.00 -12.79 10.10
CA MET A 210 -8.05 -11.87 9.71
C MET A 210 -8.12 -11.79 8.19
N ARG A 211 -9.30 -12.09 7.63
CA ARG A 211 -9.51 -12.04 6.19
C ARG A 211 -9.44 -10.61 5.66
N GLY A 212 -8.77 -10.43 4.52
CA GLY A 212 -8.73 -9.18 3.77
C GLY A 212 -7.61 -9.16 2.74
N LYS A 213 -7.52 -8.04 2.00
CA LYS A 213 -6.49 -7.77 0.97
C LYS A 213 -5.08 -8.12 1.45
N SER A 214 -4.72 -7.68 2.66
CA SER A 214 -3.40 -7.92 3.25
C SER A 214 -3.09 -9.39 3.51
N ALA A 215 -4.07 -10.19 3.95
CA ALA A 215 -3.89 -11.62 4.15
C ALA A 215 -3.67 -12.37 2.82
N ASN A 216 -4.45 -12.01 1.80
CA ASN A 216 -4.30 -12.56 0.45
C ASN A 216 -2.93 -12.22 -0.17
N GLU A 217 -2.49 -10.96 -0.03
CA GLU A 217 -1.15 -10.56 -0.48
C GLU A 217 -0.03 -11.29 0.29
N ALA A 218 -0.15 -11.41 1.61
CA ALA A 218 0.83 -12.13 2.43
C ALA A 218 0.93 -13.61 2.02
N TRP A 219 -0.20 -14.24 1.69
CA TRP A 219 -0.24 -15.60 1.14
C TRP A 219 0.47 -15.68 -0.21
N ALA A 220 0.20 -14.74 -1.11
CA ALA A 220 0.84 -14.68 -2.43
C ALA A 220 2.35 -14.47 -2.33
N VAL A 221 2.83 -13.57 -1.45
CA VAL A 221 4.26 -13.33 -1.22
C VAL A 221 4.98 -14.59 -0.72
N LYS A 222 4.40 -15.29 0.26
CA LYS A 222 4.97 -16.55 0.78
C LYS A 222 5.07 -17.61 -0.33
N TRP A 223 4.05 -17.70 -1.17
CA TRP A 223 4.07 -18.58 -2.33
C TRP A 223 5.15 -18.18 -3.34
N VAL A 224 5.29 -16.88 -3.64
CA VAL A 224 6.31 -16.34 -4.54
C VAL A 224 7.70 -16.67 -4.06
N LYS A 225 7.99 -16.50 -2.77
CA LYS A 225 9.29 -16.87 -2.18
C LYS A 225 9.60 -18.32 -2.50
N ARG A 226 8.70 -19.23 -2.11
CA ARG A 226 8.87 -20.65 -2.34
C ARG A 226 9.08 -20.97 -3.82
N LYS A 227 8.25 -20.38 -4.70
CA LYS A 227 8.27 -20.73 -6.11
C LYS A 227 9.47 -20.17 -6.86
N LEU A 228 9.82 -18.90 -6.63
CA LEU A 228 10.88 -18.24 -7.38
C LEU A 228 12.24 -18.43 -6.73
N VAL A 229 12.34 -18.25 -5.41
CA VAL A 229 13.62 -18.35 -4.70
C VAL A 229 13.95 -19.81 -4.42
N ASP A 230 13.10 -20.52 -3.66
CA ASP A 230 13.45 -21.87 -3.17
C ASP A 230 13.46 -22.93 -4.29
N GLU A 231 12.45 -22.91 -5.18
CA GLU A 231 12.32 -23.92 -6.25
C GLU A 231 13.08 -23.57 -7.54
N ARG A 232 13.17 -22.28 -7.90
CA ARG A 232 13.74 -21.83 -9.19
C ARG A 232 15.07 -21.10 -9.07
N GLY A 233 15.56 -20.84 -7.85
CA GLY A 233 16.88 -20.27 -7.61
C GLY A 233 17.01 -18.79 -7.99
N TYR A 234 15.92 -18.02 -8.00
CA TYR A 234 16.01 -16.57 -8.18
C TYR A 234 16.76 -15.95 -7.01
N ASN A 235 17.66 -14.99 -7.29
CA ASN A 235 18.38 -14.30 -6.25
C ASN A 235 17.48 -13.29 -5.54
N ILE A 236 17.13 -13.57 -4.28
CA ILE A 236 16.27 -12.72 -3.45
C ILE A 236 16.78 -11.28 -3.33
N ASP A 237 18.10 -11.10 -3.37
CA ASP A 237 18.76 -9.80 -3.27
C ASP A 237 18.45 -8.89 -4.47
N TYR A 238 18.08 -9.47 -5.61
CA TYR A 238 17.81 -8.74 -6.84
C TYR A 238 16.31 -8.58 -7.12
N MET A 239 15.46 -9.01 -6.20
CA MET A 239 14.01 -9.02 -6.38
C MET A 239 13.33 -7.85 -5.66
N THR A 240 12.44 -7.18 -6.38
CA THR A 240 11.45 -6.28 -5.80
C THR A 240 10.08 -6.93 -5.80
N VAL A 241 9.25 -6.62 -4.82
CA VAL A 241 7.83 -6.96 -4.80
C VAL A 241 7.01 -5.70 -4.73
N THR A 242 6.07 -5.59 -5.67
CA THR A 242 5.12 -4.49 -5.79
C THR A 242 3.75 -4.98 -5.42
N THR A 243 3.14 -4.37 -4.41
CA THR A 243 1.70 -4.46 -4.14
C THR A 243 0.99 -3.33 -4.89
N MET A 244 -0.20 -3.60 -5.40
CA MET A 244 -1.03 -2.62 -6.10
C MET A 244 -2.52 -2.97 -5.97
N ASP A 245 -3.42 -2.05 -6.30
CA ASP A 245 -4.83 -2.38 -6.49
C ASP A 245 -5.07 -2.98 -7.89
N ALA A 246 -6.17 -3.74 -8.04
CA ALA A 246 -6.55 -4.35 -9.31
C ALA A 246 -6.84 -3.36 -10.45
N ASP A 247 -7.12 -2.10 -10.11
CA ASP A 247 -7.44 -0.99 -11.01
C ASP A 247 -6.31 0.06 -11.11
N THR A 248 -5.13 -0.24 -10.58
CA THR A 248 -3.98 0.67 -10.63
C THR A 248 -3.31 0.68 -12.00
N TYR A 249 -3.04 1.89 -12.52
CA TYR A 249 -2.29 2.11 -13.75
C TYR A 249 -0.93 2.74 -13.46
N TRP A 250 0.14 2.08 -13.89
CA TRP A 250 1.49 2.58 -13.76
C TRP A 250 1.88 3.47 -14.94
N HIS A 251 2.65 4.52 -14.64
CA HIS A 251 3.31 5.32 -15.67
C HIS A 251 4.28 4.43 -16.48
N ALA A 252 4.44 4.66 -17.78
CA ALA A 252 5.21 3.78 -18.68
C ALA A 252 6.69 3.61 -18.29
N GLN A 253 7.23 4.57 -17.54
CA GLN A 253 8.61 4.56 -17.05
C GLN A 253 8.74 4.09 -15.59
N TYR A 254 7.63 3.73 -14.92
CA TYR A 254 7.66 3.41 -13.48
C TYR A 254 8.64 2.29 -13.17
N PHE A 255 8.55 1.16 -13.88
CA PHE A 255 9.42 0.02 -13.59
C PHE A 255 10.87 0.29 -13.98
N ALA A 256 11.15 1.06 -15.03
CA ALA A 256 12.51 1.49 -15.34
C ALA A 256 13.11 2.39 -14.24
N ALA A 257 12.33 3.33 -13.71
CA ALA A 257 12.75 4.15 -12.57
C ALA A 257 12.97 3.29 -11.32
N LEU A 258 12.09 2.33 -11.06
CA LEU A 258 12.23 1.38 -9.96
C LEU A 258 13.50 0.53 -10.11
N THR A 259 13.80 0.03 -11.31
CA THR A 259 15.06 -0.68 -11.59
C THR A 259 16.26 0.19 -11.24
N TYR A 260 16.32 1.43 -11.76
CA TYR A 260 17.40 2.37 -11.47
C TYR A 260 17.59 2.58 -9.96
N HIS A 261 16.51 2.95 -9.26
CA HIS A 261 16.56 3.30 -7.84
C HIS A 261 16.84 2.09 -6.95
N PHE A 262 16.32 0.92 -7.30
CA PHE A 262 16.63 -0.31 -6.58
C PHE A 262 18.07 -0.78 -6.85
N ALA A 263 18.55 -0.68 -8.09
CA ALA A 263 19.86 -1.18 -8.52
C ALA A 263 21.04 -0.33 -8.03
N THR A 264 20.86 0.98 -7.86
CA THR A 264 21.95 1.89 -7.47
C THR A 264 21.94 2.26 -5.98
N ASN A 265 20.90 1.92 -5.23
CA ASN A 265 20.80 2.35 -3.82
C ASN A 265 21.45 1.35 -2.86
N PRO A 266 22.48 1.72 -2.07
CA PRO A 266 23.09 0.80 -1.12
C PRO A 266 22.13 0.33 -0.01
N ASN A 267 21.12 1.13 0.31
CA ASN A 267 20.11 0.82 1.34
C ASN A 267 18.82 0.22 0.75
N ARG A 268 18.88 -0.42 -0.42
CA ARG A 268 17.72 -0.98 -1.14
C ARG A 268 16.88 -1.97 -0.31
N TYR A 269 17.48 -2.65 0.67
CA TYR A 269 16.80 -3.62 1.54
C TYR A 269 16.10 -2.99 2.74
N GLU A 270 16.20 -1.68 2.92
CA GLU A 270 15.57 -0.94 4.03
C GLU A 270 14.61 0.13 3.49
N ARG A 271 14.07 -0.04 2.27
CA ARG A 271 13.32 1.00 1.57
C ARG A 271 12.02 0.51 0.97
N PHE A 272 11.05 1.42 1.01
CA PHE A 272 9.83 1.38 0.22
C PHE A 272 9.98 2.36 -0.94
N TRP A 273 9.49 1.97 -2.11
CA TRP A 273 9.46 2.77 -3.32
C TRP A 273 8.01 2.98 -3.72
N GLN A 274 7.60 4.23 -3.85
CA GLN A 274 6.22 4.59 -4.13
C GLN A 274 6.19 5.76 -5.11
N ALA A 275 5.29 5.69 -6.09
CA ALA A 275 4.93 6.82 -6.94
C ALA A 275 3.70 7.54 -6.39
N PRO A 276 3.54 8.85 -6.66
CA PRO A 276 2.34 9.57 -6.27
C PRO A 276 1.09 9.01 -6.94
N ILE A 277 0.05 8.73 -6.15
CA ILE A 277 -1.23 8.24 -6.64
C ILE A 277 -2.01 9.40 -7.26
N ARG A 278 -2.56 9.16 -8.46
CA ARG A 278 -3.36 10.15 -9.21
C ARG A 278 -4.78 9.61 -9.41
N TYR A 279 -5.75 10.19 -8.73
CA TYR A 279 -7.17 9.79 -8.82
C TYR A 279 -7.90 10.37 -10.04
N HIS A 280 -7.22 10.37 -11.20
CA HIS A 280 -7.68 11.05 -12.41
C HIS A 280 -8.27 10.10 -13.47
N GLY A 281 -8.13 8.78 -13.30
CA GLY A 281 -8.47 7.79 -14.33
C GLY A 281 -9.89 7.89 -14.87
N ASN A 282 -10.87 8.12 -13.99
CA ASN A 282 -12.30 8.26 -14.32
C ASN A 282 -12.89 9.60 -13.83
N ILE A 283 -12.06 10.65 -13.70
CA ILE A 283 -12.48 11.91 -13.08
C ILE A 283 -13.66 12.57 -13.81
N TRP A 284 -13.82 12.33 -15.11
CA TRP A 284 -14.92 12.86 -15.91
C TRP A 284 -16.22 12.05 -15.80
N GLU A 285 -16.16 10.82 -15.27
CA GLU A 285 -17.29 9.90 -15.15
C GLU A 285 -17.93 9.96 -13.75
N ILE A 286 -17.18 10.43 -12.74
CA ILE A 286 -17.67 10.56 -11.37
C ILE A 286 -18.46 11.85 -11.13
N ASN A 287 -19.21 11.86 -10.02
CA ASN A 287 -19.94 13.02 -9.52
C ASN A 287 -19.02 14.25 -9.39
N PRO A 288 -19.45 15.45 -9.84
CA PRO A 288 -18.64 16.67 -9.76
C PRO A 288 -18.06 16.98 -8.37
N LEU A 289 -18.79 16.70 -7.28
CA LEU A 289 -18.29 16.91 -5.92
C LEU A 289 -17.12 15.97 -5.60
N MET A 290 -17.20 14.72 -6.06
CA MET A 290 -16.11 13.75 -5.91
C MET A 290 -14.87 14.13 -6.73
N ARG A 291 -15.02 14.90 -7.82
CA ARG A 291 -13.87 15.41 -8.58
C ARG A 291 -13.02 16.36 -7.75
N LEU A 292 -13.64 17.23 -6.97
CA LEU A 292 -12.93 18.14 -6.07
C LEU A 292 -12.16 17.37 -5.00
N VAL A 293 -12.81 16.36 -4.39
CA VAL A 293 -12.19 15.48 -3.40
C VAL A 293 -11.01 14.74 -4.02
N ASN A 294 -11.17 14.09 -5.18
CA ASN A 294 -10.10 13.36 -5.86
C ASN A 294 -8.93 14.25 -6.29
N THR A 295 -9.22 15.46 -6.77
CA THR A 295 -8.19 16.45 -7.13
C THR A 295 -7.40 16.88 -5.89
N TYR A 296 -8.11 17.14 -4.79
CA TYR A 296 -7.49 17.52 -3.52
C TYR A 296 -6.64 16.38 -2.95
N SER A 297 -7.16 15.14 -2.90
CA SER A 297 -6.42 13.95 -2.46
C SER A 297 -5.16 13.76 -3.30
N THR A 298 -5.27 13.87 -4.62
CA THR A 298 -4.12 13.77 -5.54
C THR A 298 -3.04 14.82 -5.24
N ALA A 299 -3.43 16.07 -5.01
CA ALA A 299 -2.47 17.14 -4.68
C ALA A 299 -1.83 16.93 -3.30
N PHE A 300 -2.60 16.43 -2.33
CA PHE A 300 -2.11 16.16 -1.00
C PHE A 300 -1.13 14.97 -0.97
N GLU A 301 -1.43 13.88 -1.68
CA GLU A 301 -0.52 12.74 -1.85
C GLU A 301 0.81 13.17 -2.46
N LEU A 302 0.77 13.97 -3.53
CA LEU A 302 1.98 14.49 -4.16
C LEU A 302 2.76 15.43 -3.23
N ALA A 303 2.07 16.31 -2.50
CA ALA A 303 2.71 17.15 -1.50
C ALA A 303 3.37 16.32 -0.39
N TYR A 304 2.69 15.28 0.08
CA TYR A 304 3.17 14.37 1.12
C TYR A 304 4.46 13.64 0.71
N LEU A 305 4.50 13.20 -0.55
CA LEU A 305 5.66 12.56 -1.16
C LEU A 305 6.72 13.53 -1.69
N ALA A 306 6.52 14.85 -1.64
CA ALA A 306 7.52 15.82 -2.11
C ALA A 306 8.13 16.64 -0.98
N ALA A 307 7.41 16.77 0.13
CA ALA A 307 7.82 17.57 1.28
C ALA A 307 8.94 16.89 2.08
N PRO A 308 10.15 17.47 2.17
CA PRO A 308 11.23 16.89 2.98
C PRO A 308 10.96 16.93 4.49
N TRP A 309 9.97 17.70 4.95
CA TRP A 309 9.57 17.82 6.36
C TRP A 309 8.43 16.87 6.75
N TRP A 310 7.90 16.08 5.82
CA TRP A 310 6.93 15.04 6.12
C TRP A 310 7.56 13.67 5.98
N LEU A 311 7.13 12.74 6.82
CA LEU A 311 7.48 11.34 6.73
C LEU A 311 6.33 10.65 5.98
N PRO A 312 6.49 10.33 4.69
CA PRO A 312 5.44 9.66 3.96
C PRO A 312 5.35 8.20 4.38
N MET A 313 4.11 7.73 4.47
CA MET A 313 3.79 6.34 4.70
C MET A 313 3.37 5.73 3.36
N PRO A 314 3.78 4.49 3.05
CA PRO A 314 3.33 3.81 1.84
C PRO A 314 1.82 3.61 1.88
N ILE A 315 1.16 3.96 0.78
CA ILE A 315 -0.31 3.90 0.65
C ILE A 315 -0.64 3.05 -0.58
N SER A 316 -1.43 1.99 -0.37
CA SER A 316 -2.06 1.07 -1.33
C SER A 316 -1.22 0.40 -2.41
N SER A 317 -0.34 1.14 -3.09
CA SER A 317 0.54 0.69 -4.17
C SER A 317 1.98 1.14 -3.91
N TYR A 318 2.86 0.19 -3.66
CA TYR A 318 4.29 0.43 -3.38
C TYR A 318 5.11 -0.81 -3.67
N SER A 319 6.41 -0.60 -3.84
CA SER A 319 7.41 -1.66 -4.04
C SER A 319 8.39 -1.71 -2.88
N LEU A 320 8.89 -2.88 -2.55
CA LEU A 320 10.01 -3.09 -1.63
C LEU A 320 10.87 -4.26 -2.07
N SER A 321 12.03 -4.45 -1.45
CA SER A 321 12.84 -5.64 -1.71
C SER A 321 12.17 -6.91 -1.17
N MET A 322 12.33 -8.03 -1.87
CA MET A 322 11.88 -9.33 -1.38
C MET A 322 12.57 -9.69 -0.05
N LYS A 323 13.85 -9.32 0.09
CA LYS A 323 14.64 -9.51 1.31
C LYS A 323 14.04 -8.80 2.52
N LEU A 324 13.49 -7.60 2.35
CA LEU A 324 12.86 -6.85 3.44
C LEU A 324 11.59 -7.54 3.96
N MET A 325 10.86 -8.27 3.10
CA MET A 325 9.67 -9.03 3.51
C MET A 325 9.99 -10.36 4.20
N GLU A 326 11.21 -10.88 4.04
CA GLU A 326 11.61 -12.12 4.67
C GLU A 326 11.93 -11.94 6.17
N ASN A 327 12.41 -10.75 6.55
CA ASN A 327 12.79 -10.40 7.92
C ASN A 327 11.59 -10.21 8.85
#